data_AF-A0A351Q5X7-F1
#
_entry.id   AF-A0A351Q5X7-F1
#
_cell.length_a   1.000
_cell.length_b   1.000
_cell.length_c   1.000
_cell.angle_alpha   90.00
_cell.angle_beta   90.00
_cell.angle_gamma   90.00
#
_symmetry.space_group_name_H-M   'P 1'
#
loop_
_entity.id
_entity.type
_entity.pdbx_description
1 polymer ?
#
loop_
_entity_poly.entity_id
_entity_poly.type
_entity_poly.pdbx_seq_one_letter_code
_entity_poly.pdbx_strand_id
1 'polypeptide(L)'
;QYLLVAHPLPLWSFFTGLIVGSVIYLMRQHPPTRTADKGLFVLGVVIAYGISIAPAVTLQGDHLTMFLAGSIALCAMILPGISGSFILVLLGLYPVFIGAIVNFQLDILVVFALGGVIGLMAFSRLLSWLLDHYQSAVIATMCGFLVGSLNIIWPWKQVTESVVSHSGKTIVLASDNLLPQQFAQIGGQDPQTVLCVMAFLLGLVLVLGLEYIGQKYSAKTAQAA
;
A
#
# COMPACT_ATOMS: atom_id res chain seq x y z
N GLN A 1 -3.84 -17.92 -4.52
CA GLN A 1 -2.72 -18.38 -3.67
C GLN A 1 -1.64 -19.10 -4.47
N TYR A 2 -1.97 -19.96 -5.45
CA TYR A 2 -0.98 -20.69 -6.27
C TYR A 2 0.04 -19.78 -6.99
N LEU A 3 -0.41 -18.74 -7.70
CA LEU A 3 0.50 -17.84 -8.45
C LEU A 3 1.49 -17.07 -7.56
N LEU A 4 1.10 -16.73 -6.32
CA LEU A 4 1.98 -16.06 -5.35
C LEU A 4 3.11 -16.98 -4.87
N VAL A 5 2.89 -18.29 -4.88
CA VAL A 5 3.87 -19.29 -4.44
C VAL A 5 4.70 -19.79 -5.62
N ALA A 6 4.09 -19.99 -6.79
CA ALA A 6 4.76 -20.53 -7.97
C ALA A 6 5.53 -19.49 -8.79
N HIS A 7 5.01 -18.26 -8.91
CA HIS A 7 5.60 -17.20 -9.75
C HIS A 7 5.50 -15.81 -9.08
N PRO A 8 6.18 -15.59 -7.93
CA PRO A 8 6.12 -14.32 -7.22
C PRO A 8 6.70 -13.15 -8.05
N LEU A 9 7.83 -13.37 -8.74
CA LEU A 9 8.55 -12.33 -9.50
C LEU A 9 7.70 -11.68 -10.62
N PRO A 10 7.08 -12.43 -11.55
CA PRO A 10 6.22 -11.84 -12.58
C PRO A 10 4.97 -11.16 -12.00
N LEU A 11 4.41 -11.69 -10.92
CA LEU A 11 3.20 -11.15 -10.31
C LEU A 11 3.44 -9.79 -9.66
N TRP A 12 4.53 -9.62 -8.90
CA TRP A 12 4.93 -8.31 -8.36
C TRP A 12 5.23 -7.31 -9.47
N SER A 13 5.84 -7.76 -10.58
CA SER A 13 6.08 -6.94 -11.76
C SER A 13 4.78 -6.49 -12.43
N PHE A 14 3.79 -7.37 -12.53
CA PHE A 14 2.45 -7.04 -13.03
C PHE A 14 1.75 -5.98 -12.15
N PHE A 15 1.77 -6.14 -10.83
CA PHE A 15 1.19 -5.15 -9.91
C PHE A 15 1.89 -3.79 -10.00
N THR A 16 3.22 -3.80 -10.13
CA THR A 16 4.00 -2.57 -10.37
C THR A 16 3.53 -1.89 -11.66
N GLY A 17 3.30 -2.65 -12.73
CA GLY A 17 2.74 -2.14 -13.99
C GLY A 17 1.34 -1.53 -13.84
N LEU A 18 0.45 -2.17 -13.08
CA LEU A 18 -0.89 -1.66 -12.78
C LEU A 18 -0.85 -0.33 -12.00
N ILE A 19 0.06 -0.20 -11.03
CA ILE A 19 0.17 1.00 -10.19
C ILE A 19 0.76 2.16 -11.01
N VAL A 20 1.81 1.90 -11.81
CA VAL A 20 2.36 2.89 -12.72
C VAL A 20 1.29 3.36 -13.71
N GLY A 21 0.53 2.43 -14.32
CA GLY A 21 -0.59 2.76 -15.19
C GLY A 21 -1.64 3.64 -14.49
N SER A 22 -2.02 3.27 -13.26
CA SER A 22 -3.00 4.01 -12.44
C SER A 22 -2.52 5.42 -12.09
N VAL A 23 -1.25 5.60 -11.74
CA VAL A 23 -0.66 6.91 -11.44
C VAL A 23 -0.64 7.79 -12.69
N ILE A 24 -0.20 7.25 -13.83
CA ILE A 24 -0.19 7.98 -15.11
C ILE A 24 -1.61 8.45 -15.46
N TYR A 25 -2.59 7.57 -15.30
CA TYR A 25 -4.00 7.88 -15.53
C TYR A 25 -4.50 9.00 -14.62
N LEU A 26 -4.35 8.85 -13.30
CA LEU A 26 -4.84 9.81 -12.32
C LEU A 26 -4.20 11.19 -12.49
N MET A 27 -2.89 11.24 -12.77
CA MET A 27 -2.18 12.50 -13.01
C MET A 27 -2.57 13.17 -14.34
N ARG A 28 -3.02 12.40 -15.34
CA ARG A 28 -3.55 12.96 -16.60
C ARG A 28 -4.95 13.55 -16.42
N GLN A 29 -5.80 12.91 -15.63
CA GLN A 29 -7.15 13.41 -15.36
C GLN A 29 -7.17 14.61 -14.40
N HIS A 30 -6.29 14.60 -13.41
CA HIS A 30 -6.22 15.63 -12.38
C HIS A 30 -4.79 16.18 -12.27
N PRO A 31 -4.29 16.89 -13.30
CA PRO A 31 -2.95 17.44 -13.26
C PRO A 31 -2.81 18.45 -12.11
N PRO A 32 -1.75 18.36 -11.28
CA PRO A 32 -1.53 19.30 -10.20
C PRO A 32 -1.21 20.68 -10.78
N THR A 33 -2.18 21.60 -10.68
CA THR A 33 -2.06 22.96 -11.23
C THR A 33 -1.35 23.90 -10.27
N ARG A 34 -1.60 23.77 -8.95
CA ARG A 34 -0.99 24.61 -7.93
C ARG A 34 0.37 24.04 -7.52
N THR A 35 1.31 24.93 -7.21
CA THR A 35 2.62 24.54 -6.66
C THR A 35 2.47 23.79 -5.33
N ALA A 36 1.45 24.11 -4.55
CA ALA A 36 1.09 23.38 -3.32
C ALA A 36 0.78 21.90 -3.60
N ASP A 37 0.03 21.59 -4.67
CA ASP A 37 -0.34 20.21 -5.02
C ASP A 37 0.89 19.40 -5.43
N LYS A 38 1.84 20.02 -6.14
CA LYS A 38 3.13 19.39 -6.47
C LYS A 38 3.96 19.12 -5.22
N GLY A 39 3.97 20.05 -4.27
CA GLY A 39 4.60 19.85 -2.96
C GLY A 39 3.99 18.68 -2.19
N LEU A 40 2.66 18.57 -2.21
CA LEU A 40 1.93 17.46 -1.58
C LEU A 40 2.17 16.11 -2.24
N PHE A 41 2.31 16.07 -3.58
CA PHE A 41 2.74 14.86 -4.29
C PHE A 41 4.11 14.39 -3.81
N VAL A 42 5.11 15.29 -3.79
CA VAL A 42 6.47 14.96 -3.32
C VAL A 42 6.46 14.53 -1.86
N LEU A 43 5.69 15.22 -1.02
CA LEU A 43 5.51 14.84 0.38
C LEU A 43 4.94 13.43 0.52
N GLY A 44 3.92 13.07 -0.27
CA GLY A 44 3.35 11.73 -0.31
C GLY A 44 4.36 10.65 -0.70
N VAL A 45 5.20 10.92 -1.71
CA VAL A 45 6.30 10.02 -2.11
C VAL A 45 7.28 9.82 -0.96
N VAL A 46 7.74 10.90 -0.33
CA VAL A 46 8.71 10.86 0.77
C VAL A 46 8.15 10.12 1.97
N ILE A 47 6.89 10.36 2.34
CA ILE A 47 6.25 9.67 3.47
C ILE A 47 6.13 8.17 3.18
N ALA A 48 5.58 7.79 2.02
CA ALA A 48 5.38 6.39 1.67
C ALA A 48 6.71 5.63 1.55
N TYR A 49 7.71 6.24 0.93
CA TYR A 49 9.05 5.69 0.85
C TYR A 49 9.70 5.58 2.23
N GLY A 50 9.55 6.61 3.07
CA GLY A 50 10.05 6.61 4.45
C GLY A 50 9.45 5.47 5.28
N ILE A 51 8.14 5.25 5.18
CA ILE A 51 7.45 4.11 5.82
C ILE A 51 7.99 2.77 5.29
N SER A 52 8.32 2.69 3.99
CA SER A 52 8.84 1.47 3.37
C SER A 52 10.22 1.03 3.89
N ILE A 53 11.03 1.96 4.42
CA ILE A 53 12.38 1.69 4.94
C ILE A 53 12.47 1.87 6.46
N ALA A 54 11.40 2.32 7.11
CA ALA A 54 11.37 2.55 8.54
C ALA A 54 11.42 1.21 9.28
N PRO A 55 12.32 1.05 10.27
CA PRO A 55 12.30 -0.13 11.13
C PRO A 55 10.98 -0.18 11.91
N ALA A 56 10.49 -1.39 12.18
CA ALA A 56 9.32 -1.56 13.03
C ALA A 56 9.58 -0.96 14.41
N VAL A 57 8.70 -0.08 14.87
CA VAL A 57 8.79 0.53 16.20
C VAL A 57 8.12 -0.40 17.19
N THR A 58 8.76 -0.76 18.30
CA THR A 58 8.11 -1.54 19.36
C THR A 58 7.51 -0.61 20.40
N LEU A 59 6.23 -0.29 20.25
CA LEU A 59 5.50 0.51 21.24
C LEU A 59 5.04 -0.36 22.42
N GLN A 60 5.01 0.23 23.62
CA GLN A 60 4.40 -0.41 24.79
C GLN A 60 2.88 -0.51 24.60
N GLY A 61 2.33 -1.66 24.96
CA GLY A 61 0.93 -2.03 24.79
C GLY A 61 -0.04 -1.35 25.77
N ASP A 62 0.14 -0.07 26.04
CA ASP A 62 -0.75 0.69 26.93
C ASP A 62 -2.10 0.97 26.27
N HIS A 63 -3.13 1.23 27.08
CA HIS A 63 -4.50 1.47 26.60
C HIS A 63 -4.57 2.60 25.57
N LEU A 64 -3.85 3.71 25.80
CA LEU A 64 -3.82 4.82 24.85
C LEU A 64 -3.20 4.40 23.50
N THR A 65 -2.11 3.64 23.55
CA THR A 65 -1.44 3.14 22.35
C THR A 65 -2.37 2.21 21.58
N MET A 66 -3.08 1.30 22.27
CA MET A 66 -4.02 0.38 21.63
C MET A 66 -5.24 1.10 21.06
N PHE A 67 -5.73 2.17 21.70
CA PHE A 67 -6.77 3.03 21.16
C PHE A 67 -6.32 3.69 19.83
N LEU A 68 -5.14 4.32 19.83
CA LEU A 68 -4.60 4.98 18.64
C LEU A 68 -4.27 3.97 17.54
N ALA A 69 -3.73 2.80 17.90
CA ALA A 69 -3.47 1.72 16.97
C ALA A 69 -4.74 1.19 16.31
N GLY A 70 -5.83 1.04 17.08
CA GLY A 70 -7.14 0.70 16.54
C GLY A 70 -7.65 1.72 15.54
N SER A 71 -7.57 3.00 15.91
CA SER A 71 -7.93 4.12 15.02
C SER A 71 -7.18 4.05 13.69
N ILE A 72 -5.85 4.00 13.72
CA ILE A 72 -5.02 4.00 12.51
C ILE A 72 -5.20 2.71 11.71
N ALA A 73 -5.24 1.54 12.36
CA ALA A 73 -5.38 0.25 11.69
C ALA A 73 -6.71 0.11 10.96
N LEU A 74 -7.83 0.55 11.55
CA LEU A 74 -9.13 0.52 10.88
C LEU A 74 -9.24 1.59 9.79
N CYS A 75 -8.68 2.78 9.98
CA CYS A 75 -8.61 3.79 8.91
C CYS A 75 -7.79 3.29 7.72
N ALA A 76 -6.67 2.61 7.97
CA ALA A 76 -5.82 2.03 6.93
C ALA A 76 -6.57 0.97 6.10
N MET A 77 -7.50 0.23 6.70
CA MET A 77 -8.31 -0.77 5.99
C MET A 77 -9.32 -0.17 4.99
N ILE A 78 -9.68 1.11 5.13
CA ILE A 78 -10.47 1.82 4.10
C ILE A 78 -9.62 2.10 2.86
N LEU A 79 -8.32 2.36 3.05
CA LEU A 79 -7.43 2.70 1.96
C LEU A 79 -7.04 1.43 1.19
N PRO A 80 -7.27 1.34 -0.12
CA PRO A 80 -6.94 0.14 -0.89
C PRO A 80 -5.43 -0.15 -0.82
N GLY A 81 -5.08 -1.36 -0.41
CA GLY A 81 -3.69 -1.84 -0.40
C GLY A 81 -2.93 -1.72 0.92
N ILE A 82 -3.53 -1.17 1.99
CA ILE A 82 -2.91 -1.17 3.33
C ILE A 82 -3.70 -2.08 4.27
N SER A 83 -3.03 -3.10 4.83
CA SER A 83 -3.67 -4.03 5.77
C SER A 83 -3.54 -3.52 7.21
N GLY A 84 -4.65 -3.50 7.97
CA GLY A 84 -4.64 -3.11 9.38
C GLY A 84 -3.70 -3.98 10.24
N SER A 85 -3.56 -5.27 9.92
CA SER A 85 -2.60 -6.15 10.61
C SER A 85 -1.15 -5.80 10.29
N PHE A 86 -0.86 -5.34 9.08
CA PHE A 86 0.47 -4.84 8.71
C PHE A 86 0.82 -3.56 9.47
N ILE A 87 -0.13 -2.64 9.62
CA ILE A 87 0.04 -1.45 10.47
C ILE A 87 0.37 -1.85 11.92
N LEU A 88 -0.30 -2.85 12.49
CA LEU A 88 0.03 -3.34 13.83
C LEU A 88 1.42 -3.96 13.94
N VAL A 89 1.91 -4.61 12.88
CA VAL A 89 3.29 -5.12 12.83
C VAL A 89 4.28 -3.96 12.78
N LEU A 90 4.04 -2.94 11.95
CA LEU A 90 4.89 -1.75 11.86
C LEU A 90 4.95 -0.96 13.18
N LEU A 91 3.83 -0.91 13.91
CA LEU A 91 3.75 -0.30 15.24
C LEU A 91 4.25 -1.22 16.37
N GLY A 92 4.65 -2.46 16.05
CA GLY A 92 5.12 -3.45 17.03
C GLY A 92 4.06 -3.93 18.02
N LEU A 93 2.78 -3.65 17.74
CA LEU A 93 1.63 -3.96 18.60
C LEU A 93 0.92 -5.26 18.19
N TYR A 94 1.31 -5.87 17.07
CA TYR A 94 0.75 -7.15 16.64
C TYR A 94 0.85 -8.25 17.72
N PRO A 95 1.99 -8.44 18.41
CA PRO A 95 2.08 -9.42 19.50
C PRO A 95 1.15 -9.09 20.68
N VAL A 96 1.01 -7.80 21.04
CA VAL A 96 0.12 -7.34 22.10
C VAL A 96 -1.33 -7.64 21.74
N PHE A 97 -1.74 -7.32 20.51
CA PHE A 97 -3.10 -7.56 20.03
C PHE A 97 -3.44 -9.06 19.99
N ILE A 98 -2.56 -9.91 19.45
CA ILE A 98 -2.76 -11.37 19.43
C ILE A 98 -2.76 -11.93 20.85
N GLY A 99 -1.86 -11.46 21.71
CA GLY A 99 -1.83 -11.82 23.13
C GLY A 99 -3.13 -11.48 23.84
N ALA A 100 -3.73 -10.32 23.55
CA ALA A 100 -5.01 -9.92 24.10
C ALA A 100 -6.17 -10.82 23.63
N ILE A 101 -6.16 -11.27 22.37
CA ILE A 101 -7.13 -12.25 21.86
C ILE A 101 -6.98 -13.59 22.57
N VAL A 102 -5.76 -14.13 22.64
CA VAL A 102 -5.49 -15.45 23.22
C VAL A 102 -5.81 -15.50 24.70
N ASN A 103 -5.50 -14.44 25.44
CA ASN A 103 -5.74 -14.35 26.88
C ASN A 103 -7.10 -13.73 27.25
N PHE A 104 -7.97 -13.45 26.27
CA PHE A 104 -9.27 -12.80 26.46
C PHE A 104 -9.18 -11.49 27.29
N GLN A 105 -8.18 -10.66 27.00
CA GLN A 105 -8.00 -9.33 27.60
C GLN A 105 -8.99 -8.34 26.98
N LEU A 106 -10.25 -8.40 27.46
CA LEU A 106 -11.35 -7.62 26.92
C LEU A 106 -11.15 -6.10 27.08
N ASP A 107 -10.44 -5.67 28.11
CA ASP A 107 -10.04 -4.28 28.32
C ASP A 107 -9.26 -3.73 27.13
N ILE A 108 -8.20 -4.41 26.70
CA ILE A 108 -7.38 -4.00 25.55
C ILE A 108 -8.18 -4.09 24.24
N LEU A 109 -8.95 -5.16 24.05
CA LEU A 109 -9.73 -5.37 22.83
C LEU A 109 -10.85 -4.32 22.66
N VAL A 110 -11.55 -3.98 23.74
CA VAL A 110 -12.59 -2.95 23.72
C VAL A 110 -11.98 -1.58 23.46
N VAL A 111 -10.86 -1.23 24.11
CA VAL A 111 -10.18 0.04 23.88
C VAL A 111 -9.69 0.16 22.43
N PHE A 112 -9.12 -0.91 21.88
CA PHE A 112 -8.74 -1.00 20.47
C PHE A 112 -9.95 -0.81 19.53
N ALA A 113 -11.05 -1.52 19.80
CA ALA A 113 -12.26 -1.45 18.98
C ALA A 113 -12.90 -0.05 19.02
N LEU A 114 -12.96 0.57 20.20
CA LEU A 114 -13.46 1.94 20.36
C LEU A 114 -12.62 2.94 19.59
N GLY A 115 -11.28 2.83 19.70
CA GLY A 115 -10.36 3.65 18.92
C GLY A 115 -10.57 3.50 17.43
N GLY A 116 -10.76 2.25 16.98
CA GLY A 116 -11.06 1.93 15.59
C GLY A 116 -12.37 2.54 15.09
N VAL A 117 -13.48 2.40 15.83
CA VAL A 117 -14.78 2.96 15.43
C VAL A 117 -14.75 4.49 15.39
N ILE A 118 -14.22 5.12 16.45
CA ILE A 118 -14.14 6.59 16.55
C ILE A 118 -13.22 7.14 15.45
N GLY A 119 -12.05 6.50 15.27
CA GLY A 119 -11.09 6.84 14.23
C GLY A 119 -11.71 6.76 12.84
N LEU A 120 -12.39 5.65 12.54
CA LEU A 120 -13.04 5.43 11.25
C LEU A 120 -14.12 6.48 10.94
N MET A 121 -14.97 6.80 11.93
CA MET A 121 -16.00 7.82 11.77
C MET A 121 -15.39 9.20 11.54
N ALA A 122 -14.36 9.57 12.29
CA ALA A 122 -13.66 10.85 12.12
C ALA A 122 -12.96 10.93 10.76
N PHE A 123 -12.23 9.87 10.38
CA PHE A 123 -11.47 9.80 9.14
C PHE A 123 -12.39 9.80 7.92
N SER A 124 -13.49 9.05 7.93
CA SER A 124 -14.46 9.03 6.83
C SER A 124 -15.03 10.43 6.57
N ARG A 125 -15.41 11.16 7.63
CA ARG A 125 -15.91 12.55 7.50
C ARG A 125 -14.83 13.50 7.02
N LEU A 126 -13.60 13.37 7.55
CA LEU A 126 -12.46 14.18 7.13
C LEU A 126 -12.13 13.97 5.66
N LEU A 127 -12.04 12.71 5.21
CA LEU A 127 -11.70 12.36 3.83
C LEU A 127 -12.76 12.86 2.85
N SER A 128 -14.05 12.67 3.16
CA SER A 128 -15.14 13.22 2.33
C SER A 128 -15.04 14.74 2.22
N TRP A 129 -14.84 15.45 3.33
CA TRP A 129 -14.68 16.90 3.32
C TRP A 129 -13.45 17.34 2.50
N LEU A 130 -12.35 16.61 2.62
CA LEU A 130 -11.09 16.88 1.91
C LEU A 130 -11.24 16.64 0.40
N LEU A 131 -11.97 15.60 0.00
CA LEU A 131 -12.28 15.33 -1.41
C LEU A 131 -13.22 16.39 -2.00
N ASP A 132 -14.19 16.88 -1.23
CA ASP A 132 -15.14 17.90 -1.69
C ASP A 132 -14.48 19.29 -1.87
N HIS A 133 -13.53 19.66 -1.01
CA HIS A 133 -12.92 21.01 -1.01
C HIS A 133 -11.51 21.06 -1.60
N TYR A 134 -10.76 19.96 -1.56
CA TYR A 134 -9.34 19.88 -1.91
C TYR A 134 -9.03 18.69 -2.83
N GLN A 135 -9.96 18.31 -3.72
CA GLN A 135 -9.85 17.16 -4.61
C GLN A 135 -8.47 17.02 -5.28
N SER A 136 -7.95 18.09 -5.91
CA SER A 136 -6.65 18.06 -6.60
C SER A 136 -5.49 17.74 -5.66
N ALA A 137 -5.51 18.30 -4.44
CA ALA A 137 -4.48 18.08 -3.43
C ALA A 137 -4.52 16.64 -2.87
N VAL A 138 -5.72 16.10 -2.65
CA VAL A 138 -5.89 14.71 -2.18
C VAL A 138 -5.41 13.72 -3.25
N ILE A 139 -5.82 13.93 -4.51
CA ILE A 139 -5.39 13.06 -5.62
C ILE A 139 -3.87 13.14 -5.83
N ALA A 140 -3.28 14.35 -5.77
CA ALA A 140 -1.84 14.51 -5.85
C ALA A 140 -1.10 13.78 -4.72
N THR A 141 -1.60 13.88 -3.49
CA THR A 141 -1.04 13.16 -2.33
C THR A 141 -1.15 11.65 -2.51
N MET A 142 -2.31 11.13 -2.92
CA MET A 142 -2.54 9.70 -3.19
C MET A 142 -1.64 9.17 -4.30
N CYS A 143 -1.47 9.91 -5.40
CA CYS A 143 -0.52 9.56 -6.46
C CYS A 143 0.91 9.51 -5.92
N GLY A 144 1.29 10.45 -5.05
CA GLY A 144 2.57 10.44 -4.35
C GLY A 144 2.75 9.17 -3.51
N PHE A 145 1.75 8.79 -2.71
CA PHE A 145 1.75 7.56 -1.94
C PHE A 145 1.90 6.30 -2.82
N LEU A 146 1.17 6.23 -3.94
CA LEU A 146 1.26 5.13 -4.90
C LEU A 146 2.66 5.02 -5.53
N VAL A 147 3.30 6.14 -5.83
CA VAL A 147 4.67 6.15 -6.37
C VAL A 147 5.69 5.77 -5.29
N GLY A 148 5.56 6.31 -4.08
CA GLY A 148 6.48 5.96 -2.98
C GLY A 148 6.34 4.50 -2.54
N SER A 149 5.15 3.91 -2.65
CA SER A 149 4.93 2.50 -2.34
C SER A 149 5.48 1.55 -3.40
N LEU A 150 5.91 2.02 -4.59
CA LEU A 150 6.58 1.19 -5.60
C LEU A 150 7.81 0.44 -5.04
N ASN A 151 8.45 1.00 -4.01
CA ASN A 151 9.52 0.31 -3.28
C ASN A 151 9.02 -1.00 -2.63
N ILE A 152 7.83 -1.00 -2.02
CA ILE A 152 7.27 -2.14 -1.28
C ILE A 152 6.97 -3.33 -2.21
N ILE A 153 6.53 -3.04 -3.42
CA ILE A 153 6.05 -4.01 -4.44
C ILE A 153 7.12 -4.33 -5.50
N TRP A 154 8.34 -3.83 -5.33
CA TRP A 154 9.45 -4.14 -6.22
C TRP A 154 9.67 -5.68 -6.30
N PRO A 155 9.77 -6.26 -7.51
CA PRO A 155 9.79 -7.71 -7.68
C PRO A 155 11.07 -8.36 -7.17
N TRP A 156 12.23 -7.75 -7.38
CA TRP A 156 13.52 -8.34 -7.00
C TRP A 156 13.95 -7.85 -5.61
N LYS A 157 13.57 -8.62 -4.59
CA LYS A 157 13.89 -8.32 -3.18
C LYS A 157 14.70 -9.43 -2.54
N GLN A 158 15.68 -9.06 -1.74
CA GLN A 158 16.36 -9.97 -0.84
C GLN A 158 15.82 -9.77 0.57
N VAL A 159 15.25 -10.82 1.14
CA VAL A 159 14.78 -10.84 2.53
C VAL A 159 16.00 -10.88 3.44
N THR A 160 16.27 -9.79 4.15
CA THR A 160 17.39 -9.68 5.09
C THR A 160 17.00 -10.14 6.49
N GLU A 161 15.76 -9.85 6.90
CA GLU A 161 15.20 -10.29 8.16
C GLU A 161 13.81 -10.90 7.97
N SER A 162 13.59 -12.09 8.52
CA SER A 162 12.28 -12.73 8.53
C SER A 162 11.96 -13.33 9.90
N VAL A 163 10.74 -13.12 10.37
CA VAL A 163 10.20 -13.82 11.54
C VAL A 163 9.14 -14.80 11.09
N VAL A 164 9.20 -16.03 11.59
CA VAL A 164 8.17 -17.03 11.34
C VAL A 164 6.97 -16.74 12.24
N SER A 165 5.83 -16.41 11.63
CA SER A 165 4.56 -16.24 12.34
C SER A 165 4.09 -17.56 12.95
N HIS A 166 3.22 -17.50 13.96
CA HIS A 166 2.57 -18.67 14.58
C HIS A 166 1.79 -19.55 13.59
N SER A 167 1.43 -19.02 12.41
CA SER A 167 0.82 -19.77 11.30
C SER A 167 1.85 -20.53 10.43
N GLY A 168 3.14 -20.52 10.77
CA GLY A 168 4.22 -21.08 9.95
C GLY A 168 4.57 -20.24 8.71
N LYS A 169 4.04 -19.01 8.61
CA LYS A 169 4.32 -18.08 7.50
C LYS A 169 5.49 -17.16 7.84
N THR A 170 6.50 -17.08 6.98
CA THR A 170 7.60 -16.12 7.09
C THR A 170 7.10 -14.69 6.83
N ILE A 171 7.11 -13.84 7.86
CA ILE A 171 6.89 -12.41 7.76
C ILE A 171 8.24 -11.77 7.47
N VAL A 172 8.36 -11.10 6.33
CA VAL A 172 9.54 -10.32 5.96
C VAL A 172 9.52 -9.02 6.77
N LEU A 173 10.50 -8.83 7.64
CA LEU A 173 10.65 -7.63 8.47
C LEU A 173 11.48 -6.55 7.78
N ALA A 174 12.49 -6.97 7.01
CA ALA A 174 13.33 -6.10 6.21
C ALA A 174 13.69 -6.77 4.88
N SER A 175 13.74 -5.97 3.82
CA SER A 175 14.11 -6.42 2.49
C SER A 175 14.89 -5.35 1.75
N ASP A 176 16.00 -5.72 1.14
CA ASP A 176 16.75 -4.86 0.23
C ASP A 176 16.28 -5.05 -1.22
N ASN A 177 16.13 -3.93 -1.93
CA ASN A 177 15.79 -3.95 -3.34
C ASN A 177 17.05 -4.19 -4.17
N LEU A 178 17.02 -5.25 -4.97
CA LEU A 178 18.10 -5.62 -5.87
C LEU A 178 17.72 -5.31 -7.32
N LEU A 179 18.73 -5.06 -8.14
CA LEU A 179 18.58 -5.11 -9.59
C LEU A 179 18.52 -6.56 -10.06
N PRO A 180 17.93 -6.85 -11.24
CA PRO A 180 17.80 -8.23 -11.73
C PRO A 180 19.14 -8.97 -11.86
N GLN A 181 20.20 -8.22 -12.21
CA GLN A 181 21.56 -8.76 -12.32
C GLN A 181 22.13 -9.13 -10.95
N GLN A 182 21.88 -8.30 -9.93
CA GLN A 182 22.29 -8.56 -8.55
C GLN A 182 21.49 -9.69 -7.93
N PHE A 183 20.19 -9.79 -8.24
CA PHE A 183 19.32 -10.89 -7.81
C PHE A 183 19.81 -12.24 -8.35
N ALA A 184 20.23 -12.29 -9.62
CA ALA A 184 20.82 -13.50 -10.21
C ALA A 184 22.13 -13.90 -9.53
N GLN A 185 22.99 -12.92 -9.20
CA GLN A 185 24.31 -13.15 -8.63
C GLN A 185 24.27 -13.50 -7.13
N ILE A 186 23.40 -12.83 -6.36
CA ILE A 186 23.33 -12.96 -4.91
C ILE A 186 22.33 -14.05 -4.50
N GLY A 187 21.19 -14.14 -5.19
CA GLY A 187 20.12 -15.09 -4.87
C GLY A 187 20.30 -16.47 -5.49
N GLY A 188 21.17 -16.62 -6.50
CA GLY A 188 21.40 -17.90 -7.20
C GLY A 188 20.17 -18.44 -7.95
N GLN A 189 19.13 -17.63 -8.13
CA GLN A 189 17.88 -17.97 -8.82
C GLN A 189 17.77 -17.20 -10.14
N ASP A 190 17.14 -17.81 -11.14
CA ASP A 190 16.85 -17.14 -12.41
C ASP A 190 15.95 -15.92 -12.15
N PRO A 191 16.39 -14.69 -12.45
CA PRO A 191 15.60 -13.47 -12.24
C PRO A 191 14.35 -13.38 -13.12
N GLN A 192 14.14 -14.30 -14.08
CA GLN A 192 12.99 -14.33 -14.99
C GLN A 192 12.66 -12.96 -15.60
N THR A 193 13.70 -12.22 -16.00
CA THR A 193 13.61 -10.80 -16.36
C THR A 193 12.63 -10.54 -17.50
N VAL A 194 12.70 -11.37 -18.54
CA VAL A 194 11.82 -11.27 -19.72
C VAL A 194 10.36 -11.42 -19.31
N LEU A 195 10.05 -12.42 -18.48
CA LEU A 195 8.69 -12.67 -18.01
C LEU A 195 8.18 -11.53 -17.11
N CYS A 196 9.05 -10.99 -16.24
CA CYS A 196 8.75 -9.83 -15.40
C CYS A 196 8.46 -8.58 -16.23
N VAL A 197 9.26 -8.29 -17.26
CA VAL A 197 9.04 -7.15 -18.16
C VAL A 197 7.75 -7.32 -18.94
N MET A 198 7.47 -8.52 -19.46
CA MET A 198 6.21 -8.82 -20.15
C MET A 198 5.01 -8.63 -19.22
N ALA A 199 5.09 -9.11 -17.98
CA ALA A 199 4.03 -8.98 -16.99
C ALA A 199 3.81 -7.50 -16.59
N PHE A 200 4.88 -6.73 -16.42
CA PHE A 200 4.81 -5.28 -16.18
C PHE A 200 4.10 -4.55 -17.33
N LEU A 201 4.53 -4.80 -18.56
CA LEU A 201 3.92 -4.19 -19.75
C LEU A 201 2.45 -4.58 -19.89
N LEU A 202 2.11 -5.85 -19.63
CA LEU A 202 0.73 -6.32 -19.65
C LEU A 202 -0.13 -5.56 -18.62
N GLY A 203 0.36 -5.39 -17.39
CA GLY A 203 -0.33 -4.60 -16.37
C GLY A 203 -0.55 -3.15 -16.80
N LEU A 204 0.50 -2.49 -17.30
CA LEU A 204 0.43 -1.11 -17.78
C LEU A 204 -0.57 -0.94 -18.94
N VAL A 205 -0.49 -1.82 -19.94
CA VAL A 205 -1.38 -1.81 -21.12
C VAL A 205 -2.83 -2.09 -20.69
N LEU A 206 -3.06 -2.97 -19.73
CA LEU A 206 -4.40 -3.28 -19.26
C LEU A 206 -5.07 -2.05 -18.64
N VAL A 207 -4.39 -1.32 -17.76
CA VAL A 207 -4.96 -0.11 -17.13
C VAL A 207 -5.24 0.97 -18.16
N LEU A 208 -4.27 1.30 -19.01
CA LEU A 208 -4.42 2.34 -20.04
C LEU A 208 -5.42 1.94 -21.13
N GLY A 209 -5.52 0.65 -21.44
CA GLY A 209 -6.47 0.10 -22.41
C GLY A 209 -7.91 0.17 -21.90
N LEU A 210 -8.15 -0.22 -20.64
CA LEU A 210 -9.46 -0.09 -19.99
C LEU A 210 -9.88 1.38 -19.91
N GLU A 211 -8.95 2.28 -19.59
CA GLU A 211 -9.18 3.73 -19.63
C GLU A 211 -9.62 4.19 -21.02
N TYR A 212 -8.85 3.87 -22.05
CA TYR A 212 -9.11 4.34 -23.41
C TYR A 212 -10.50 3.92 -23.90
N ILE A 213 -10.89 2.68 -23.58
CA ILE A 213 -12.23 2.15 -23.86
C ILE A 213 -13.28 2.93 -23.05
N GLY A 214 -13.07 3.11 -21.74
CA GLY A 214 -13.99 3.82 -20.85
C GLY A 214 -14.28 5.25 -21.31
N GLN A 215 -13.25 6.01 -21.67
CA GLN A 215 -13.40 7.38 -22.19
C GLN A 215 -14.20 7.42 -23.49
N LYS A 216 -13.94 6.48 -24.41
CA LYS A 216 -14.66 6.37 -25.68
C LYS A 216 -16.15 6.06 -25.49
N TYR A 217 -16.49 5.22 -24.51
CA TYR A 217 -17.89 4.93 -24.16
C TYR A 217 -18.59 6.13 -23.51
N SER A 218 -17.96 6.80 -22.53
CA SER A 218 -18.53 8.01 -21.91
C SER A 218 -18.77 9.13 -22.92
N ALA A 219 -17.84 9.35 -23.86
CA ALA A 219 -18.00 10.36 -24.91
C ALA A 219 -19.16 10.02 -25.86
N LYS A 220 -19.34 8.73 -26.19
CA LYS A 220 -20.41 8.28 -27.09
C LYS A 220 -21.80 8.38 -26.45
N THR A 221 -21.92 8.10 -25.15
CA THR A 221 -23.17 8.27 -24.40
C THR A 221 -23.55 9.75 -24.24
N ALA A 222 -22.56 10.63 -24.03
CA ALA A 222 -22.79 12.09 -23.95
C ALA A 222 -23.21 12.73 -25.28
N GLN A 223 -22.84 12.15 -26.43
CA GLN A 223 -23.30 12.58 -27.76
C GLN A 223 -24.67 12.03 -28.16
N ALA A 224 -25.18 11.02 -27.45
CA ALA A 224 -26.46 10.35 -27.73
C ALA A 224 -27.61 10.83 -26.83
N ALA A 225 -27.33 11.69 -25.84
CA ALA A 225 -28.28 12.35 -24.95
C ALA A 225 -28.49 13.80 -25.39
#